data_AF-A0A3M7INT3-F1
#
_entry.id   AF-A0A3M7INT3-F1
#
_cell.length_a   1.000
_cell.length_b   1.000
_cell.length_c   1.000
_cell.angle_alpha   90.00
_cell.angle_beta   90.00
_cell.angle_gamma   90.00
#
_symmetry.space_group_name_H-M   'P 1'
#
loop_
_entity.id
_entity.type
_entity.pdbx_description
1 polymer ?
#
loop_
_entity_poly.entity_id
_entity_poly.type
_entity_poly.pdbx_seq_one_letter_code
_entity_poly.pdbx_strand_id
1 'polypeptide(L)'
;MAARTEVLHLYRRSLKLALDWAVHRYLWRGQAVYIRSLFEANKHITQPRQQRALIDQTEEILNRWKHPDPYKPPTAPGGSKHERNLPVPSTERTYWPSLENMATANFSSSSGDAPVESLEKQALGYVNKEAENTLFTTYDSFFDRDAMFTTHI
;
A
#
# COMPACT_ATOMS: atom_id res chain seq x y z
N MET A 1 -8.45 17.35 10.71
CA MET A 1 -8.10 16.18 11.56
C MET A 1 -6.88 15.38 11.06
N ALA A 2 -5.90 16.02 10.37
CA ALA A 2 -4.75 15.32 9.78
C ALA A 2 -3.55 15.10 10.72
N ALA A 3 -3.41 15.88 11.80
CA ALA A 3 -2.23 15.83 12.67
C ALA A 3 -2.04 14.48 13.39
N ARG A 4 -3.13 13.78 13.75
CA ARG A 4 -3.02 12.49 14.46
C ARG A 4 -2.48 11.38 13.56
N THR A 5 -2.97 11.29 12.32
CA THR A 5 -2.51 10.28 11.34
C THR A 5 -1.06 10.54 10.95
N GLU A 6 -0.68 11.80 10.78
CA GLU A 6 0.69 12.24 10.53
C GLU A 6 1.65 11.82 11.65
N VAL A 7 1.31 12.10 12.92
CA VAL A 7 2.11 11.66 14.08
C VAL A 7 2.21 10.13 14.15
N LEU A 8 1.15 9.40 13.82
CA LEU A 8 1.19 7.93 13.78
C LEU A 8 2.10 7.40 12.66
N HIS A 9 2.10 8.03 11.48
CA HIS A 9 3.01 7.69 10.40
C HIS A 9 4.45 8.02 10.76
N LEU A 10 4.69 9.19 11.34
CA LEU A 10 5.99 9.62 11.86
C LEU A 10 6.54 8.63 12.90
N TYR A 11 5.71 8.21 13.86
CA TYR A 11 6.09 7.21 14.86
C TYR A 11 6.46 5.86 14.23
N ARG A 12 5.63 5.35 13.29
CA ARG A 12 5.95 4.11 12.57
C ARG A 12 7.26 4.19 11.79
N ARG A 13 7.50 5.31 11.08
CA ARG A 13 8.74 5.57 10.36
C ARG A 13 9.94 5.60 11.31
N SER A 14 9.82 6.24 12.47
CA SER A 14 10.90 6.33 13.46
C SER A 14 11.33 4.96 13.99
N LEU A 15 10.37 4.09 14.31
CA LEU A 15 10.66 2.72 14.76
C LEU A 15 11.27 1.85 13.67
N LYS A 16 10.82 2.04 12.43
CA LYS A 16 11.35 1.33 11.26
C LYS A 16 12.79 1.76 10.96
N LEU A 17 13.08 3.06 10.99
CA LEU A 17 14.45 3.57 10.82
C LEU A 17 15.39 3.06 11.90
N ALA A 18 14.95 3.07 13.17
CA ALA A 18 15.72 2.48 14.27
C ALA A 18 15.97 0.98 14.06
N LEU A 19 15.02 0.25 13.46
CA LEU A 19 15.19 -1.16 13.12
C LEU A 19 16.19 -1.37 11.97
N ASP A 20 16.20 -0.49 10.98
CA ASP A 20 17.09 -0.60 9.83
C ASP A 20 18.57 -0.48 10.24
N TRP A 21 18.88 0.31 11.26
CA TRP A 21 20.23 0.40 11.83
C TRP A 21 20.57 -0.72 12.83
N ALA A 22 19.58 -1.29 13.50
CA ALA A 22 19.82 -2.24 14.58
C ALA A 22 19.96 -3.68 14.04
N VAL A 23 21.19 -4.20 14.02
CA VAL A 23 21.48 -5.59 13.65
C VAL A 23 20.81 -6.59 14.61
N HIS A 24 20.84 -6.31 15.91
CA HIS A 24 20.32 -7.21 16.95
C HIS A 24 19.02 -6.70 17.59
N ARG A 25 18.10 -7.65 17.83
CA ARG A 25 16.75 -7.33 18.32
C ARG A 25 16.71 -6.81 19.76
N TYR A 26 17.65 -7.21 20.63
CA TYR A 26 17.69 -6.76 22.02
C TYR A 26 18.05 -5.27 22.13
N LEU A 27 19.01 -4.80 21.33
CA LEU A 27 19.37 -3.38 21.24
C LEU A 27 18.20 -2.55 20.72
N TRP A 28 17.55 -3.03 19.66
CA TRP A 28 16.40 -2.36 19.07
C TRP A 28 15.25 -2.19 20.08
N ARG A 29 14.98 -3.18 20.94
CA ARG A 29 13.91 -3.08 21.95
C ARG A 29 14.16 -1.92 22.92
N GLY A 30 15.41 -1.74 23.38
CA GLY A 30 15.77 -0.61 24.23
C GLY A 30 15.54 0.73 23.54
N GLN A 31 15.98 0.84 22.28
CA GLN A 31 15.77 2.05 21.46
C GLN A 31 14.29 2.32 21.20
N ALA A 32 13.48 1.31 20.92
CA ALA A 32 12.05 1.46 20.65
C ALA A 32 11.28 1.98 21.88
N VAL A 33 11.64 1.51 23.08
CA VAL A 33 11.08 2.02 24.35
C VAL A 33 11.48 3.48 24.56
N TYR A 34 12.74 3.83 24.28
CA TYR A 34 13.20 5.21 24.36
C TYR A 34 12.44 6.11 23.38
N ILE A 35 12.32 5.74 22.10
CA ILE A 35 11.53 6.49 21.11
C ILE A 35 10.09 6.67 21.59
N ARG A 36 9.46 5.62 22.14
CA ARG A 36 8.11 5.72 22.70
C ARG A 36 8.02 6.76 23.82
N SER A 37 8.96 6.78 24.76
CA SER A 37 8.98 7.77 25.84
C SER A 37 9.06 9.22 25.34
N LEU A 38 9.79 9.47 24.24
CA LEU A 38 9.88 10.80 23.62
C LEU A 38 8.52 11.26 23.06
N PHE A 39 7.79 10.35 22.40
CA PHE A 39 6.45 10.64 21.88
C PHE A 39 5.43 10.79 23.01
N GLU A 40 5.52 9.99 24.07
CA GLU A 40 4.63 10.08 25.22
C GLU A 40 4.83 11.39 26.01
N ALA A 41 6.07 11.85 26.16
CA ALA A 41 6.38 13.14 26.80
C ALA A 41 5.71 14.34 26.11
N ASN A 42 5.57 14.27 24.78
CA ASN A 42 4.99 15.35 23.96
C ASN A 42 3.50 15.18 23.65
N LYS A 43 2.84 14.16 24.21
CA LYS A 43 1.46 13.79 23.90
C LYS A 43 0.41 14.86 24.26
N HIS A 44 0.68 15.65 25.30
CA HIS A 44 -0.29 16.59 25.87
C HIS A 44 -0.24 17.99 25.24
N ILE A 45 0.61 18.21 24.24
CA ILE A 45 0.74 19.50 23.56
C ILE A 45 -0.50 19.71 22.70
N THR A 46 -1.30 20.72 23.04
CA THR A 46 -2.58 21.02 22.37
C THR A 46 -2.45 22.10 21.30
N GLN A 47 -1.41 22.95 21.41
CA GLN A 47 -1.22 24.08 20.51
C GLN A 47 -0.76 23.62 19.11
N PRO A 48 -1.50 23.91 18.02
CA PRO A 48 -1.23 23.36 16.70
C PRO A 48 0.08 23.87 16.09
N ARG A 49 0.49 25.10 16.40
CA ARG A 49 1.78 25.66 15.96
C ARG A 49 2.96 24.89 16.55
N GLN A 50 2.88 24.55 17.83
CA GLN A 50 3.92 23.78 18.53
C GLN A 50 3.97 22.34 18.01
N GLN A 51 2.81 21.72 17.75
CA GLN A 51 2.74 20.39 17.15
C GLN A 51 3.46 20.33 15.80
N ARG A 52 3.20 21.30 14.90
CA ARG A 52 3.87 21.38 13.59
C ARG A 52 5.38 21.54 13.73
N ALA A 53 5.82 22.47 14.58
CA ALA A 53 7.25 22.69 14.80
C ALA A 53 7.96 21.41 15.29
N LEU A 54 7.32 20.63 16.18
CA LEU A 54 7.86 19.34 16.63
C LEU A 54 7.90 18.30 15.52
N ILE A 55 6.84 18.22 14.70
CA ILE A 55 6.79 17.32 13.55
C ILE A 55 7.95 17.66 12.60
N ASP A 56 8.09 18.92 12.20
CA ASP A 56 9.14 19.39 11.29
C ASP A 56 10.55 19.06 11.83
N GLN A 57 10.79 19.32 13.11
CA GLN A 57 12.05 18.98 13.78
C GLN A 57 12.32 17.48 13.75
N THR A 58 11.32 16.65 14.05
CA THR A 58 11.49 15.20 13.98
C THR A 58 11.69 14.69 12.56
N GLU A 59 11.07 15.31 11.55
CA GLU A 59 11.29 14.96 10.15
C GLU A 59 12.71 15.28 9.70
N GLU A 60 13.26 16.41 10.14
CA GLU A 60 14.65 16.77 9.87
C GLU A 60 15.61 15.73 10.47
N ILE A 61 15.38 15.32 11.72
CA ILE A 61 16.15 14.27 12.38
C ILE A 61 16.05 12.95 11.61
N LEU A 62 14.84 12.53 11.25
CA LEU A 62 14.66 11.28 10.51
C LEU A 62 15.34 11.33 9.15
N ASN A 63 15.28 12.46 8.44
CA ASN A 63 15.95 12.65 7.15
C ASN A 63 17.47 12.56 7.26
N ARG A 64 18.04 13.16 8.30
CA ARG A 64 19.49 13.14 8.56
C ARG A 64 20.02 11.73 8.83
N TRP A 65 19.24 10.91 9.52
CA TRP A 65 19.66 9.57 9.96
C TRP A 65 19.11 8.43 9.09
N LYS A 66 18.65 8.73 7.86
CA LYS A 66 18.17 7.70 6.93
C LYS A 66 19.28 6.69 6.63
N HIS A 67 18.95 5.41 6.76
CA HIS A 67 19.83 4.34 6.33
C HIS A 67 19.95 4.35 4.79
N PRO A 68 21.16 4.20 4.20
CA PRO A 68 21.35 4.25 2.75
C PRO A 68 20.65 3.09 2.01
N ASP A 69 20.58 1.91 2.62
CA ASP A 69 19.89 0.73 2.08
C ASP A 69 18.91 0.13 3.12
N PRO A 70 17.69 0.66 3.26
CA PRO A 70 16.76 0.22 4.29
C PRO A 70 16.20 -1.18 4.01
N TYR A 71 15.89 -1.95 5.06
CA TYR A 71 15.37 -3.31 4.89
C TYR A 71 13.99 -3.29 4.20
N LYS A 72 13.90 -3.97 3.05
CA LYS A 72 12.67 -4.19 2.30
C LYS A 72 12.24 -5.66 2.39
N PRO A 73 10.98 -5.96 2.74
CA PRO A 73 10.47 -7.32 2.68
C PRO A 73 10.63 -7.92 1.27
N PRO A 74 10.95 -9.22 1.12
CA PRO A 74 11.24 -9.79 -0.21
C PRO A 74 10.12 -9.61 -1.23
N THR A 75 8.85 -9.68 -0.80
CA THR A 75 7.67 -9.59 -1.69
C THR A 75 7.23 -8.14 -1.96
N ALA A 76 7.66 -7.19 -1.11
CA ALA A 76 7.30 -5.78 -1.25
C ALA A 76 7.94 -5.18 -2.52
N PRO A 77 7.40 -4.08 -3.06
CA PRO A 77 8.02 -3.39 -4.19
C PRO A 77 9.49 -3.05 -3.91
N GLY A 78 10.36 -3.42 -4.86
CA GLY A 78 11.81 -3.29 -4.74
C GLY A 78 12.49 -4.31 -3.80
N GLY A 79 11.78 -5.36 -3.37
CA GLY A 79 12.34 -6.52 -2.67
C GLY A 79 12.86 -7.59 -3.62
N SER A 80 13.68 -8.52 -3.11
CA SER A 80 14.36 -9.53 -3.93
C SER A 80 13.44 -10.56 -4.61
N LYS A 81 12.22 -10.77 -4.10
CA LYS A 81 11.18 -11.68 -4.61
C LYS A 81 10.03 -10.93 -5.29
N HIS A 82 10.13 -9.60 -5.42
CA HIS A 82 9.08 -8.82 -6.06
C HIS A 82 8.87 -9.27 -7.51
N GLU A 83 7.60 -9.41 -7.91
CA GLU A 83 7.18 -9.75 -9.29
C GLU A 83 7.79 -11.04 -9.89
N ARG A 84 8.39 -11.92 -9.07
CA ARG A 84 8.96 -13.18 -9.59
C ARG A 84 7.91 -14.12 -10.16
N ASN A 85 6.73 -14.17 -9.54
CA ASN A 85 5.64 -15.07 -9.90
C ASN A 85 4.32 -14.28 -10.05
N LEU A 86 4.23 -13.39 -11.04
CA LEU A 86 2.97 -12.72 -11.34
C LEU A 86 1.97 -13.74 -11.91
N PRO A 87 0.72 -13.76 -11.44
CA PRO A 87 -0.31 -14.54 -12.10
C PRO A 87 -0.46 -14.02 -13.54
N VAL A 88 -0.66 -14.95 -14.47
CA VAL A 88 -0.93 -14.59 -15.86
C VAL A 88 -2.14 -13.64 -15.86
N PRO A 89 -2.06 -12.48 -16.54
CA PRO A 89 -3.20 -11.59 -16.65
C PRO A 89 -4.37 -12.39 -17.23
N SER A 90 -5.56 -12.22 -16.66
CA SER A 90 -6.78 -12.83 -17.17
C SER A 90 -7.21 -12.15 -18.47
N THR A 91 -6.36 -12.22 -19.49
CA THR A 91 -6.82 -12.10 -20.87
C THR A 91 -7.62 -13.37 -21.10
N GLU A 92 -8.92 -13.24 -21.29
CA GLU A 92 -9.77 -14.36 -21.70
C GLU A 92 -9.04 -15.11 -22.82
N ARG A 93 -8.88 -16.42 -22.65
CA ARG A 93 -8.30 -17.26 -23.68
C ARG A 93 -9.29 -17.20 -24.85
N THR A 94 -9.05 -16.32 -25.83
CA THR A 94 -9.69 -16.46 -27.14
C THR A 94 -9.16 -17.77 -27.69
N TYR A 95 -9.87 -18.86 -27.42
CA TYR A 95 -9.58 -20.16 -27.95
C TYR A 95 -9.54 -20.00 -29.47
N TRP A 96 -8.38 -20.23 -30.09
CA TRP A 96 -8.39 -20.63 -31.49
C TRP A 96 -9.09 -21.99 -31.52
N PRO A 97 -10.27 -22.15 -32.16
CA PRO A 97 -10.95 -23.44 -32.18
C PRO A 97 -10.20 -24.35 -33.16
N SER A 98 -9.20 -25.08 -32.68
CA SER A 98 -8.52 -26.09 -33.49
C SER A 98 -8.06 -27.27 -32.63
N LEU A 99 -8.87 -28.34 -32.69
CA LEU A 99 -8.49 -29.76 -32.58
C LEU A 99 -7.81 -30.27 -31.29
N GLU A 100 -8.04 -29.67 -30.12
CA GLU A 100 -7.55 -30.25 -28.85
C GLU A 100 -8.67 -30.80 -27.94
N ASN A 101 -9.92 -30.85 -28.41
CA ASN A 101 -11.04 -31.52 -27.72
C ASN A 101 -10.92 -33.07 -27.72
N MET A 102 -9.75 -33.62 -28.00
CA MET A 102 -9.49 -35.07 -27.98
C MET A 102 -8.50 -35.52 -26.89
N ALA A 103 -7.77 -34.61 -26.24
CA ALA A 103 -6.75 -34.97 -25.25
C ALA A 103 -7.22 -34.94 -23.79
N THR A 104 -8.35 -34.32 -23.47
CA THR A 104 -8.83 -34.13 -22.07
C THR A 104 -9.97 -35.04 -21.64
N ALA A 105 -10.44 -35.96 -22.50
CA ALA A 105 -11.54 -36.87 -22.16
C ALA A 105 -11.17 -37.96 -21.11
N ASN A 106 -9.91 -38.07 -20.70
CA ASN A 106 -9.44 -39.10 -19.75
C ASN A 106 -9.17 -38.61 -18.32
N PHE A 107 -9.57 -37.39 -17.95
CA PHE A 107 -9.50 -36.94 -16.56
C PHE A 107 -10.88 -36.49 -16.08
N SER A 108 -11.84 -37.41 -16.06
CA SER A 108 -12.99 -37.29 -15.18
C SER A 108 -12.86 -38.34 -14.08
N SER A 109 -12.85 -37.88 -12.83
CA SER A 109 -13.44 -38.54 -11.64
C SER A 109 -12.72 -38.07 -10.37
N SER A 110 -13.17 -36.97 -9.76
CA SER A 110 -13.45 -36.92 -8.31
C SER A 110 -13.75 -35.48 -7.86
N SER A 111 -14.81 -35.39 -7.04
CA SER A 111 -15.25 -34.31 -6.17
C SER A 111 -15.85 -33.04 -6.80
N GLY A 112 -17.18 -33.03 -6.83
CA GLY A 112 -17.93 -32.09 -5.99
C GLY A 112 -18.47 -30.85 -6.68
N ASP A 113 -19.77 -30.91 -6.99
CA ASP A 113 -20.72 -29.84 -7.28
C ASP A 113 -20.33 -28.41 -6.83
N ALA A 114 -20.45 -27.45 -7.76
CA ALA A 114 -20.86 -26.09 -7.42
C ALA A 114 -21.81 -25.54 -8.50
N PRO A 115 -22.91 -24.84 -8.13
CA PRO A 115 -24.11 -24.74 -8.94
C PRO A 115 -24.19 -23.45 -9.77
N VAL A 116 -24.99 -23.52 -10.83
CA VAL A 116 -25.28 -22.55 -11.90
C VAL A 116 -25.96 -21.24 -11.41
N GLU A 117 -25.94 -20.95 -10.10
CA GLU A 117 -26.70 -19.84 -9.48
C GLU A 117 -25.93 -18.50 -9.41
N SER A 118 -24.69 -18.44 -9.91
CA SER A 118 -23.83 -17.25 -9.80
C SER A 118 -24.02 -16.23 -10.94
N LEU A 119 -24.50 -16.66 -12.10
CA LEU A 119 -24.60 -15.81 -13.30
C LEU A 119 -25.81 -14.87 -13.27
N GLU A 120 -26.96 -15.30 -12.74
CA GLU A 120 -28.13 -14.41 -12.56
C GLU A 120 -27.89 -13.36 -11.47
N LYS A 121 -27.18 -13.72 -10.39
CA LYS A 121 -26.78 -12.78 -9.33
C LYS A 121 -25.70 -11.80 -9.80
N GLN A 122 -24.85 -12.20 -10.75
CA GLN A 122 -23.93 -11.29 -11.43
C GLN A 122 -24.69 -10.28 -12.28
N ALA A 123 -25.62 -10.72 -13.14
CA ALA A 123 -26.38 -9.83 -14.02
C ALA A 123 -27.17 -8.75 -13.23
N LEU A 124 -27.82 -9.12 -12.12
CA LEU A 124 -28.51 -8.17 -11.24
C LEU A 124 -27.56 -7.25 -10.45
N GLY A 125 -26.33 -7.72 -10.16
CA GLY A 125 -25.29 -6.90 -9.53
C GLY A 125 -24.64 -5.88 -10.46
N TYR A 126 -24.67 -6.12 -11.78
CA TYR A 126 -24.13 -5.20 -12.78
C TYR A 126 -25.07 -4.02 -13.08
N VAL A 127 -26.39 -4.24 -13.10
CA VAL A 127 -27.36 -3.16 -13.34
C VAL A 127 -27.38 -2.13 -12.19
N ASN A 128 -27.14 -2.55 -10.95
CA ASN A 128 -27.13 -1.64 -9.80
C ASN A 128 -25.84 -0.81 -9.66
N LYS A 129 -24.71 -1.24 -10.25
CA LYS A 129 -23.43 -0.50 -10.20
C LYS A 129 -23.37 0.68 -11.18
N GLU A 130 -24.15 0.66 -12.26
CA GLU A 130 -24.25 1.79 -13.18
C GLU A 130 -25.06 2.95 -12.58
N ALA A 131 -26.01 2.66 -11.69
CA ALA A 131 -26.79 3.69 -11.00
C ALA A 131 -25.98 4.44 -9.92
N GLU A 132 -25.02 3.80 -9.26
CA GLU A 132 -24.19 4.44 -8.22
C GLU A 132 -23.02 5.26 -8.79
N ASN A 133 -22.54 4.94 -10.00
CA ASN A 133 -21.45 5.66 -10.66
C ASN A 133 -21.84 7.05 -11.20
N THR A 134 -23.12 7.43 -11.16
CA THR A 134 -23.58 8.77 -11.54
C THR A 134 -23.66 9.76 -10.37
N LEU A 135 -23.29 9.36 -9.15
CA LEU A 135 -23.26 10.23 -7.97
C LEU A 135 -21.87 10.40 -7.31
N PHE A 136 -20.79 9.95 -7.95
CA PHE A 136 -19.42 10.16 -7.44
C PHE A 136 -18.49 10.86 -8.45
N THR A 137 -19.04 11.78 -9.23
CA THR A 137 -18.29 12.84 -9.92
C THR A 137 -18.39 14.10 -9.08
N THR A 138 -17.50 14.24 -8.11
CA THR A 138 -16.94 15.50 -7.55
C THR A 138 -16.02 15.11 -6.39
N TYR A 139 -14.84 15.75 -6.31
CA TYR A 139 -13.72 15.54 -5.37
C TYR A 139 -12.75 14.40 -5.71
N ASP A 140 -11.70 14.71 -6.49
CA ASP A 140 -10.36 14.92 -5.91
C ASP A 140 -9.40 15.51 -6.96
N SER A 141 -9.53 16.81 -7.19
CA SER A 141 -8.57 17.64 -7.92
C SER A 141 -7.49 18.11 -6.93
N PHE A 142 -6.40 17.37 -6.77
CA PHE A 142 -5.18 17.88 -6.14
C PHE A 142 -3.92 17.10 -6.54
N PHE A 143 -3.64 17.08 -7.84
CA PHE A 143 -2.31 16.77 -8.38
C PHE A 143 -1.88 17.93 -9.29
N ASP A 144 -1.72 19.10 -8.67
CA ASP A 144 -1.06 20.24 -9.29
C ASP A 144 0.43 19.91 -9.42
N ARG A 145 0.84 19.48 -10.61
CA ARG A 145 2.24 19.53 -11.02
C ARG A 145 2.42 20.86 -11.74
N ASP A 146 2.92 21.83 -10.99
CA ASP A 146 3.42 23.10 -11.51
C ASP A 146 4.42 22.87 -12.66
N ALA A 147 4.00 23.32 -13.84
CA ALA A 147 4.69 24.34 -14.61
C ALA A 147 6.23 24.25 -14.70
N MET A 148 6.73 23.44 -15.63
CA MET A 148 7.96 23.79 -16.34
C MET A 148 7.61 24.70 -17.51
N PHE A 149 7.53 26.01 -17.24
CA PHE A 149 7.58 27.03 -18.28
C PHE A 149 8.98 27.04 -18.89
N THR A 150 9.06 26.50 -20.11
CA THR A 150 10.10 26.84 -21.09
C THR A 150 9.65 28.12 -21.80
N THR A 151 10.58 29.09 -21.93
CA THR A 151 10.80 30.07 -23.04
C THR A 151 11.16 31.49 -22.58
N HIS A 152 12.41 31.88 -22.91
CA HIS A 152 12.87 33.17 -23.47
C HIS A 152 12.69 34.46 -22.64
N ILE A 153 13.77 34.93 -22.00
CA ILE A 153 14.66 36.06 -22.38
C ILE A 153 15.87 36.03 -21.44
#